data_AF-A0A2U1JE34-F1
#
_entry.id   AF-A0A2U1JE34-F1
#
_cell.length_a   1.000
_cell.length_b   1.000
_cell.length_c   1.000
_cell.angle_alpha   90.00
_cell.angle_beta   90.00
_cell.angle_gamma   90.00
#
_symmetry.space_group_name_H-M   'P 1'
#
loop_
_entity.id
_entity.type
_entity.pdbx_description
1 polymer ?
#
loop_
_entity_poly.entity_id
_entity_poly.type
_entity_poly.pdbx_seq_one_letter_code
_entity_poly.pdbx_strand_id
1 'polypeptide(L)'
;MTFFNETETVDHEISIDFYTKITKKAWFSTTEESVCWEKWILQIELTKAYSQDKQESLEHAESVLRDTLLKIIKNVDLYKDHIPLISSSEPNPFPFKITLQSSNDKWSSMLKRIL
;
A
#
# COMPACT_ATOMS: atom_id res chain seq x y z
N MET A 1 38.83 -3.06 -12.10
CA MET A 1 38.51 -2.23 -10.91
C MET A 1 37.22 -1.52 -11.24
N THR A 2 36.09 -2.18 -10.96
CA THR A 2 34.76 -1.70 -11.33
C THR A 2 34.06 -1.39 -10.02
N PHE A 3 33.90 -0.11 -9.74
CA PHE A 3 33.16 0.38 -8.59
C PHE A 3 31.68 0.09 -8.86
N PHE A 4 31.15 -0.98 -8.27
CA PHE A 4 29.73 -1.05 -8.00
C PHE A 4 29.47 0.02 -6.94
N ASN A 5 28.92 1.15 -7.36
CA ASN A 5 28.28 2.06 -6.42
C ASN A 5 27.12 1.26 -5.81
N GLU A 6 27.28 0.93 -4.55
CA GLU A 6 26.24 0.41 -3.68
C GLU A 6 25.10 1.45 -3.69
N THR A 7 24.13 1.25 -4.58
CA THR A 7 22.90 2.02 -4.57
C THR A 7 22.21 1.68 -3.26
N GLU A 8 22.22 2.63 -2.33
CA GLU A 8 21.39 2.62 -1.14
C GLU A 8 19.95 2.43 -1.61
N THR A 9 19.46 1.20 -1.58
CA THR A 9 18.08 0.86 -1.91
C THR A 9 17.24 1.42 -0.78
N VAL A 10 16.79 2.67 -0.93
CA VAL A 10 15.79 3.22 -0.03
C VAL A 10 14.49 2.49 -0.37
N ASP A 11 14.18 1.47 0.42
CA ASP A 11 12.92 0.76 0.30
C ASP A 11 11.79 1.73 0.67
N HIS A 12 11.05 2.15 -0.35
CA HIS A 12 9.85 2.95 -0.20
C HIS A 12 8.63 2.03 -0.19
N GLU A 13 7.71 2.28 0.72
CA GLU A 13 6.50 1.47 0.86
C GLU A 13 5.27 2.36 0.71
N ILE A 14 4.37 1.99 -0.20
CA ILE A 14 3.01 2.51 -0.23
C ILE A 14 2.08 1.47 0.40
N SER A 15 1.31 1.90 1.39
CA SER A 15 0.23 1.13 1.98
C SER A 15 -1.12 1.72 1.59
N ILE A 16 -2.06 0.86 1.23
CA ILE A 16 -3.46 1.20 1.00
C ILE A 16 -4.30 0.36 1.96
N ASP A 17 -4.95 1.02 2.90
CA ASP A 17 -5.72 0.37 3.97
C ASP A 17 -7.21 0.65 3.72
N PHE A 18 -8.04 -0.38 3.56
CA PHE A 18 -9.49 -0.29 3.36
C PHE A 18 -10.24 -0.57 4.66
N TYR A 19 -11.27 0.22 4.93
CA TYR A 19 -12.02 0.22 6.18
C TYR A 19 -13.50 -0.05 5.97
N THR A 20 -14.14 -0.54 7.02
CA THR A 20 -15.60 -0.65 7.15
C THR A 20 -16.03 0.03 8.44
N LYS A 21 -17.22 0.64 8.43
CA LYS A 21 -17.81 1.24 9.62
C LYS A 21 -18.67 0.19 10.32
N ILE A 22 -18.34 -0.10 11.58
CA ILE A 22 -19.14 -0.98 12.44
C ILE A 22 -19.82 -0.12 13.50
N THR A 23 -21.15 -0.20 13.56
CA THR A 23 -21.95 0.46 14.57
C THR A 23 -22.28 -0.52 15.69
N LYS A 24 -21.73 -0.30 16.88
CA LYS A 24 -22.07 -1.08 18.08
C LYS A 24 -23.13 -0.31 18.87
N LYS A 25 -24.31 -0.91 19.05
CA LYS A 25 -25.37 -0.37 19.91
C LYS A 25 -25.21 -0.94 21.33
N ALA A 26 -24.95 -0.07 22.29
CA ALA A 26 -25.06 -0.36 23.71
C ALA A 26 -26.28 0.36 24.28
N TRP A 27 -26.78 -0.05 25.45
CA TRP A 27 -28.14 0.27 25.91
C TRP A 27 -28.48 1.76 26.13
N PHE A 28 -27.52 2.69 26.00
CA PHE A 28 -27.79 4.13 25.83
C PHE A 28 -26.72 4.86 24.99
N SER A 29 -25.94 4.14 24.21
CA SER A 29 -24.90 4.75 23.37
C SER A 29 -24.74 4.02 22.04
N THR A 30 -24.44 4.80 21.01
CA THR A 30 -24.03 4.27 19.72
C THR A 30 -22.58 4.67 19.52
N THR A 31 -21.70 3.67 19.39
CA THR A 31 -20.30 3.91 19.06
C THR A 31 -20.06 3.42 17.64
N GLU A 32 -19.54 4.31 16.79
CA GLU A 32 -19.08 3.99 15.45
C GLU A 32 -17.58 3.75 15.46
N GLU A 33 -17.15 2.63 14.91
CA GLU A 33 -15.74 2.23 14.83
C GLU A 33 -15.38 1.95 13.36
N SER A 34 -14.20 2.42 12.93
CA SER A 34 -13.64 2.09 11.62
C SER A 34 -12.66 0.93 11.77
N VAL A 35 -12.96 -0.20 11.11
CA VAL A 35 -12.13 -1.41 11.17
C VAL A 35 -11.49 -1.64 9.82
N CYS A 36 -10.15 -1.79 9.80
CA CYS A 36 -9.42 -2.15 8.59
C CYS A 36 -9.70 -3.61 8.24
N TRP A 37 -10.23 -3.86 7.05
CA TRP A 37 -10.57 -5.22 6.60
C TRP A 37 -9.67 -5.70 5.46
N GLU A 38 -8.95 -4.80 4.79
CA GLU A 38 -8.00 -5.17 3.75
C GLU A 38 -6.83 -4.17 3.71
N LYS A 39 -5.62 -4.67 3.47
CA LYS A 39 -4.40 -3.86 3.40
C LYS A 39 -3.53 -4.32 2.25
N TRP A 40 -3.20 -3.41 1.35
CA TRP A 40 -2.25 -3.62 0.26
C TRP A 40 -0.94 -2.92 0.56
N ILE A 41 0.16 -3.65 0.50
CA ILE A 41 1.51 -3.12 0.71
C ILE A 41 2.28 -3.27 -0.60
N LEU A 42 2.66 -2.14 -1.19
CA LEU A 42 3.42 -2.04 -2.42
C LEU A 42 4.82 -1.56 -2.08
N GLN A 43 5.81 -2.41 -2.37
CA GLN A 43 7.22 -2.03 -2.28
C GLN A 43 7.61 -1.30 -3.57
N ILE A 44 8.36 -0.21 -3.42
CA ILE A 44 8.78 0.67 -4.50
C ILE A 44 10.29 0.74 -4.49
N GLU A 45 10.85 0.39 -5.63
CA GLU A 45 12.26 0.56 -5.93
C GLU A 45 12.45 1.82 -6.78
N LEU A 46 13.35 2.71 -6.36
CA LEU A 46 13.71 3.89 -7.12
C LEU A 46 14.95 3.61 -7.96
N THR A 47 14.76 3.50 -9.27
CA THR A 47 15.85 3.30 -10.23
C THR A 47 16.30 4.64 -10.84
N LYS A 48 17.61 4.90 -10.90
CA LYS A 48 18.16 6.04 -11.65
C LYS A 48 18.37 5.63 -13.10
N ALA A 49 17.60 6.18 -14.03
CA ALA A 49 17.82 5.96 -15.46
C ALA A 49 18.82 6.98 -16.02
N TYR A 50 19.97 6.53 -16.51
CA TYR A 50 20.90 7.35 -17.30
C TYR A 50 20.38 7.49 -18.75
N SER A 51 20.80 8.53 -19.47
CA SER A 51 20.25 8.84 -20.81
C SER A 51 20.41 7.73 -21.84
N GLN A 52 21.45 6.90 -21.71
CA GLN A 52 21.75 5.81 -22.64
C GLN A 52 20.90 4.55 -22.38
N ASP A 53 20.47 4.34 -21.13
CA ASP A 53 19.69 3.16 -20.68
C ASP A 53 18.22 3.49 -20.42
N LYS A 54 17.79 4.70 -20.81
CA LYS A 54 16.44 5.20 -20.53
C LYS A 54 15.37 4.32 -21.17
N GLN A 55 15.59 3.84 -22.41
CA GLN A 55 14.62 3.02 -23.12
C GLN A 55 14.45 1.65 -22.45
N GLU A 56 15.56 0.98 -22.13
CA GLU A 56 15.53 -0.30 -21.42
C GLU A 56 14.90 -0.17 -20.03
N SER A 57 15.21 0.91 -19.30
CA SER A 57 14.60 1.19 -17.99
C SER A 57 13.09 1.39 -18.09
N LEU A 58 12.61 2.07 -19.14
CA LEU A 58 11.18 2.27 -19.37
C LEU A 58 10.46 0.98 -19.73
N GLU A 59 11.03 0.17 -20.61
CA GLU A 59 10.49 -1.15 -20.99
C GLU A 59 10.43 -2.08 -19.78
N HIS A 60 11.46 -2.07 -18.94
CA HIS A 60 11.47 -2.81 -17.69
C HIS A 60 10.38 -2.33 -16.73
N ALA A 61 10.27 -1.02 -16.50
CA ALA A 61 9.24 -0.44 -15.64
C ALA A 61 7.82 -0.76 -16.13
N GLU A 62 7.60 -0.71 -17.45
CA GLU A 62 6.32 -1.09 -18.06
C GLU A 62 6.00 -2.57 -17.81
N SER A 63 6.98 -3.46 -18.01
CA SER A 63 6.78 -4.89 -17.75
C SER A 63 6.45 -5.17 -16.29
N VAL A 64 7.19 -4.57 -15.35
CA VAL A 64 6.96 -4.71 -13.90
C VAL A 64 5.57 -4.19 -13.51
N LEU A 65 5.18 -3.03 -14.03
CA LEU A 65 3.86 -2.44 -13.77
C LEU A 65 2.75 -3.36 -14.28
N ARG A 66 2.86 -3.83 -15.53
CA ARG A 66 1.87 -4.74 -16.14
C ARG A 66 1.72 -6.02 -15.32
N ASP A 67 2.83 -6.65 -14.96
CA ASP A 67 2.82 -7.89 -14.19
C ASP A 67 2.23 -7.68 -12.78
N THR A 68 2.50 -6.52 -12.17
CA THR A 68 1.94 -6.13 -10.88
C THR A 68 0.43 -5.90 -10.96
N LEU A 69 -0.07 -5.21 -11.98
CA LEU A 69 -1.51 -5.03 -12.20
C LEU A 69 -2.22 -6.38 -12.40
N LEU A 70 -1.64 -7.29 -13.18
CA LEU A 70 -2.18 -8.64 -13.35
C LEU A 70 -2.18 -9.44 -12.03
N LYS A 71 -1.15 -9.28 -11.19
CA LYS A 71 -1.13 -9.87 -9.85
C LYS A 71 -2.25 -9.30 -8.99
N ILE A 72 -2.50 -7.99 -9.01
CA ILE A 72 -3.59 -7.35 -8.27
C ILE A 72 -4.93 -7.96 -8.70
N ILE A 73 -5.23 -8.01 -10.00
CA ILE A 73 -6.48 -8.58 -10.53
C ILE A 73 -6.67 -10.02 -10.05
N LYS A 74 -5.62 -10.85 -10.15
CA LYS A 74 -5.67 -12.25 -9.70
C LYS A 74 -5.94 -12.38 -8.20
N ASN A 75 -5.30 -11.55 -7.38
CA ASN A 75 -5.49 -11.59 -5.94
C ASN A 75 -6.90 -11.11 -5.54
N VAL A 76 -7.41 -10.06 -6.19
CA VAL A 76 -8.78 -9.57 -5.97
C VAL A 76 -9.80 -10.67 -6.30
N ASP A 77 -9.64 -11.40 -7.41
CA ASP A 77 -10.55 -12.51 -7.74
C ASP A 77 -10.41 -13.70 -6.79
N LEU A 78 -9.18 -14.05 -6.39
CA LEU A 78 -8.90 -15.17 -5.49
C LEU A 78 -9.49 -14.97 -4.09
N TYR A 79 -9.50 -13.73 -3.59
CA TYR A 79 -9.92 -13.42 -2.23
C TYR A 79 -11.23 -12.62 -2.17
N LYS A 80 -12.02 -12.54 -3.23
CA LYS A 80 -13.27 -11.75 -3.26
C LYS A 80 -14.28 -12.06 -2.16
N ASP A 81 -14.21 -13.25 -1.56
CA ASP A 81 -15.15 -13.69 -0.52
C ASP A 81 -14.97 -12.95 0.82
N HIS A 82 -13.84 -12.27 1.07
CA HIS A 82 -13.65 -11.48 2.30
C HIS A 82 -14.22 -10.05 2.23
N ILE A 83 -14.73 -9.63 1.07
CA ILE A 83 -15.25 -8.27 0.88
C ILE A 83 -16.50 -8.07 1.77
N PRO A 84 -16.52 -7.05 2.66
CA PRO A 84 -17.65 -6.80 3.54
C PRO A 84 -18.92 -6.46 2.76
N LEU A 85 -20.07 -6.78 3.34
CA LEU A 85 -21.35 -6.32 2.83
C LEU A 85 -21.43 -4.79 2.85
N ILE A 86 -21.96 -4.20 1.80
CA ILE A 86 -22.19 -2.75 1.73
C ILE A 86 -23.31 -2.40 2.71
N SER A 87 -22.94 -1.78 3.83
CA SER A 87 -23.85 -1.38 4.91
C SER A 87 -24.23 0.11 4.87
N SER A 88 -23.56 0.91 4.02
CA SER A 88 -23.68 2.37 3.95
C SER A 88 -24.30 2.82 2.63
N SER A 89 -25.11 3.88 2.67
CA SER A 89 -25.60 4.60 1.49
C SER A 89 -24.64 5.70 1.01
N GLU A 90 -23.45 5.79 1.60
CA GLU A 90 -22.40 6.73 1.16
C GLU A 90 -21.90 6.35 -0.25
N PRO A 91 -21.53 7.34 -1.10
CA PRO A 91 -21.02 7.08 -2.44
C PRO A 91 -19.75 6.21 -2.49
N ASN A 92 -18.96 6.22 -1.41
CA ASN A 92 -17.80 5.36 -1.25
C ASN A 92 -18.10 4.27 -0.20
N PRO A 93 -18.45 3.04 -0.61
CA PRO A 93 -18.83 1.98 0.31
C PRO A 93 -17.66 1.46 1.18
N PHE A 94 -16.42 1.66 0.73
CA PHE A 94 -15.21 1.21 1.42
C PHE A 94 -14.20 2.36 1.53
N PRO A 95 -14.27 3.16 2.62
CA PRO A 95 -13.28 4.18 2.91
C PRO A 95 -11.86 3.61 2.90
N PHE A 96 -10.89 4.35 2.40
CA PHE A 96 -9.49 3.91 2.38
C PHE A 96 -8.52 5.01 2.80
N LYS A 97 -7.32 4.61 3.22
CA LYS A 97 -6.21 5.49 3.56
C LYS A 97 -4.96 5.06 2.81
N ILE A 98 -4.29 6.01 2.17
CA ILE A 98 -2.97 5.79 1.54
C ILE A 98 -1.90 6.33 2.48
N THR A 99 -0.86 5.54 2.75
CA THR A 99 0.30 5.94 3.55
C THR A 99 1.57 5.66 2.76
N LEU A 100 2.46 6.64 2.68
CA LEU A 100 3.81 6.47 2.15
C LEU A 100 4.78 6.36 3.34
N GLN A 101 5.66 5.36 3.32
CA GLN A 101 6.70 5.20 4.32
C GLN A 101 8.06 5.12 3.62
N SER A 102 9.02 5.91 4.09
CA SER A 102 10.43 5.67 3.79
C SER A 102 11.08 4.89 4.94
N SER A 103 12.16 4.16 4.65
CA SER A 103 12.96 3.48 5.68
C SER A 103 13.38 4.44 6.81
N ASN A 104 13.70 5.69 6.50
CA ASN A 104 14.05 6.73 7.48
C ASN A 104 12.90 7.05 8.46
N ASP A 105 11.65 7.05 7.98
CA ASP A 105 10.47 7.31 8.80
C ASP A 105 10.20 6.16 9.79
N LYS A 106 10.42 4.91 9.37
CA LYS A 106 10.21 3.71 10.21
C LYS A 106 11.08 3.74 11.46
N TRP A 107 12.36 4.10 11.32
CA TRP A 107 13.29 4.26 12.46
C TRP A 107 12.87 5.40 13.39
N SER A 108 12.46 6.55 12.83
CA SER A 108 12.00 7.69 13.62
C SER A 108 10.75 7.36 14.46
N SER A 109 9.85 6.53 13.93
CA SER A 109 8.64 6.08 14.61
C SER A 109 8.95 5.07 15.72
N MET A 110 9.88 4.14 15.50
CA MET A 110 10.33 3.22 16.56
C MET A 110 10.98 3.96 17.73
N LEU A 111 11.85 4.95 17.46
CA LEU A 111 12.48 5.74 18.51
C LEU A 111 11.44 6.52 19.35
N LYS A 112 10.41 7.08 18.71
CA LYS A 112 9.30 7.76 19.41
C LYS A 112 8.42 6.85 20.26
N ARG A 113 8.49 5.52 20.08
CA ARG A 113 7.73 4.54 20.88
C ARG A 113 8.52 4.02 22.08
N ILE A 114 9.84 4.25 22.11
CA ILE A 114 10.75 3.78 23.17
C ILE A 114 11.05 4.88 24.20
N LEU A 115 10.90 6.15 23.82
CA LEU A 115 10.91 7.31 24.72
C LEU A 115 9.52 7.58 25.30
#